data_AF-A0A2A4TGS7-F1
#
_entry.id   AF-A0A2A4TGS7-F1
#
_cell.length_a   1.000
_cell.length_b   1.000
_cell.length_c   1.000
_cell.angle_alpha   90.00
_cell.angle_beta   90.00
_cell.angle_gamma   90.00
#
_symmetry.space_group_name_H-M   'P 1'
#
loop_
_entity.id
_entity.type
_entity.pdbx_description
1 polymer ?
#
loop_
_entity_poly.entity_id
_entity_poly.type
_entity_poly.pdbx_seq_one_letter_code
_entity_poly.pdbx_strand_id
1 'polypeptide(L)'
;MFSAHERMVAFRYLKIRSNEGFVTLVALFSLLGIAIGVMVLIVTMSVMNGFREELLSKVIGFNGHMLYQPAGGRMSDYDDVVTRLKKIDNVVKVLPIIEGHALATFGSNSVPALVRGVRADDLAQMTLISDNIRQGALEKFGQGENDIIIGQRLSEKYDLVPGDLVTLVTPRGRITPFGTIPRIASYKVMAVFEVGEYNYDTSYFFMPLKQAQNYFQYDDQIGALEISLTHPDMITDMFVEVQSAVNELSRGGRLIDWRILNSSFFNALQVERNVMFIILSFIILIAVFNIISTMIMMVKNKTRDVAILRTMGVTSGSIMRIFFIVGSCIGILGTTLGTLAGLAIAYNVQEILDFIERMTGMSLWDGEVRFLSEVPAIVEANEVMVVVFVGLGLSFLATLLPAWRAAKVDPVQSLRYE
;
A
#
# COMPACT_ATOMS: atom_id res chain seq x y z
N MET A 1 -38.79 21.90 -4.96
CA MET A 1 -39.01 21.05 -6.15
C MET A 1 -38.69 21.84 -7.41
N PHE A 2 -37.91 21.26 -8.33
CA PHE A 2 -37.64 21.85 -9.65
C PHE A 2 -38.83 21.67 -10.58
N SER A 3 -39.20 22.71 -11.32
CA SER A 3 -40.36 22.66 -12.23
C SER A 3 -40.06 21.84 -13.50
N ALA A 4 -41.10 21.42 -14.23
CA ALA A 4 -40.93 20.71 -15.50
C ALA A 4 -40.24 21.58 -16.57
N HIS A 5 -40.54 22.89 -16.60
CA HIS A 5 -39.92 23.82 -17.54
C HIS A 5 -38.43 24.06 -17.21
N GLU A 6 -38.05 24.15 -15.93
CA GLU A 6 -36.65 24.31 -15.51
C GLU A 6 -35.80 23.13 -15.99
N ARG A 7 -36.30 21.89 -15.82
CA ARG A 7 -35.63 20.68 -16.31
C ARG A 7 -35.53 20.66 -17.84
N MET A 8 -36.62 20.97 -18.53
CA MET A 8 -36.66 20.96 -20.00
C MET A 8 -35.67 21.96 -20.61
N VAL A 9 -35.54 23.16 -20.05
CA VAL A 9 -34.57 24.16 -20.51
C VAL A 9 -33.14 23.71 -20.20
N ALA A 10 -32.89 23.19 -19.00
CA ALA A 10 -31.57 22.67 -18.63
C ALA A 10 -31.08 21.55 -19.57
N PHE A 11 -31.93 20.55 -19.86
CA PHE A 11 -31.58 19.48 -20.80
C PHE A 11 -31.38 19.97 -22.24
N ARG A 12 -32.07 21.04 -22.66
CA ARG A 12 -31.82 21.67 -23.97
C ARG A 12 -30.46 22.36 -24.01
N TYR A 13 -30.01 22.98 -22.92
CA TYR A 13 -28.68 23.59 -22.84
C TYR A 13 -27.55 22.56 -22.80
N LEU A 14 -27.83 21.34 -22.32
CA LEU A 14 -26.89 20.21 -22.36
C LEU A 14 -26.83 19.50 -23.73
N LYS A 15 -27.88 19.61 -24.55
CA LYS A 15 -27.97 18.86 -25.82
C LYS A 15 -27.04 19.47 -26.86
N ILE A 16 -26.12 18.64 -27.35
CA ILE A 16 -25.19 18.96 -28.44
C ILE A 16 -25.99 19.37 -29.68
N ARG A 17 -25.88 20.63 -30.11
CA ARG A 17 -26.48 21.15 -31.34
C ARG A 17 -25.38 21.61 -32.29
N SER A 18 -25.45 21.19 -33.54
CA SER A 18 -24.42 21.43 -34.57
C SER A 18 -24.16 22.92 -34.86
N ASN A 19 -25.11 23.81 -34.55
CA ASN A 19 -24.99 25.26 -34.78
C ASN A 19 -24.46 26.06 -33.56
N GLU A 20 -24.13 25.39 -32.44
CA GLU A 20 -23.62 26.01 -31.20
C GLU A 20 -22.35 25.29 -30.70
N GLY A 21 -21.39 25.05 -31.60
CA GLY A 21 -20.20 24.22 -31.32
C GLY A 21 -19.38 24.66 -30.10
N PHE A 22 -19.27 25.98 -29.84
CA PHE A 22 -18.49 26.50 -28.72
C PHE A 22 -19.07 26.15 -27.34
N VAL A 23 -20.39 26.20 -27.17
CA VAL A 23 -21.05 25.85 -25.88
C VAL A 23 -20.94 24.34 -25.61
N THR A 24 -21.01 23.52 -26.66
CA THR A 24 -20.82 22.07 -26.55
C THR A 24 -19.39 21.71 -26.15
N LEU A 25 -18.39 22.34 -26.75
CA LEU A 25 -16.97 22.12 -26.42
C LEU A 25 -16.68 22.44 -24.95
N VAL A 26 -17.23 23.56 -24.46
CA VAL A 26 -17.13 23.99 -23.06
C VAL A 26 -17.73 22.92 -22.13
N ALA A 27 -18.93 22.43 -22.41
CA ALA A 27 -19.54 21.36 -21.61
C ALA A 27 -18.71 20.06 -21.62
N LEU A 28 -18.15 19.69 -22.77
CA LEU A 28 -17.29 18.51 -22.92
C LEU A 28 -16.00 18.65 -22.10
N PHE A 29 -15.33 19.81 -22.14
CA PHE A 29 -14.11 20.04 -21.37
C PHE A 29 -14.36 20.02 -19.85
N SER A 30 -15.50 20.54 -19.40
CA SER A 30 -15.91 20.38 -17.99
C SER A 30 -16.11 18.92 -17.63
N LEU A 31 -16.86 18.19 -18.45
CA LEU A 31 -17.14 16.77 -18.18
C LEU A 31 -15.85 15.96 -18.15
N LEU A 32 -14.94 16.18 -19.09
CA LEU A 32 -13.62 15.53 -19.12
C LEU A 32 -12.75 15.95 -17.94
N GLY A 33 -12.75 17.22 -17.56
CA GLY A 33 -11.99 17.70 -16.40
C GLY A 33 -12.42 17.02 -15.10
N ILE A 34 -13.74 16.90 -14.87
CA ILE A 34 -14.30 16.21 -13.70
C ILE A 34 -14.01 14.70 -13.79
N ALA A 35 -14.22 14.09 -14.96
CA ALA A 35 -13.99 12.66 -15.15
C ALA A 35 -12.52 12.29 -14.91
N ILE A 36 -11.58 13.05 -15.47
CA ILE A 36 -10.14 12.83 -15.26
C ILE A 36 -9.78 13.05 -13.79
N GLY A 37 -10.28 14.12 -13.15
CA GLY A 37 -10.03 14.37 -11.74
C GLY A 37 -10.46 13.20 -10.85
N VAL A 38 -11.73 12.75 -10.99
CA VAL A 38 -12.26 11.62 -10.21
C VAL A 38 -11.54 10.31 -10.54
N MET A 39 -11.25 10.05 -11.81
CA MET A 39 -10.49 8.87 -12.25
C MET A 39 -9.11 8.82 -11.60
N VAL A 40 -8.35 9.91 -11.66
CA VAL A 40 -7.01 10.00 -11.06
C VAL A 40 -7.08 9.81 -9.55
N LEU A 41 -8.05 10.42 -8.86
CA LEU A 41 -8.23 10.25 -7.42
C LEU A 41 -8.45 8.77 -7.06
N ILE A 42 -9.32 8.06 -7.78
CA ILE A 42 -9.59 6.63 -7.51
C ILE A 42 -8.36 5.76 -7.78
N VAL A 43 -7.69 5.95 -8.93
CA VAL A 43 -6.52 5.15 -9.29
C VAL A 43 -5.39 5.37 -8.28
N THR A 44 -5.09 6.62 -7.95
CA THR A 44 -4.02 6.94 -6.99
C THR A 44 -4.30 6.35 -5.62
N MET A 45 -5.51 6.49 -5.07
CA MET A 45 -5.86 5.88 -3.79
C MET A 45 -5.77 4.35 -3.83
N SER A 46 -6.27 3.72 -4.90
CA SER A 46 -6.26 2.25 -5.02
C SER A 46 -4.85 1.68 -5.05
N VAL A 47 -3.94 2.30 -5.81
CA VAL A 47 -2.52 1.92 -5.86
C VAL A 47 -1.86 2.13 -4.51
N MET A 48 -2.15 3.24 -3.83
CA MET A 48 -1.56 3.52 -2.51
C MET A 48 -2.06 2.57 -1.43
N ASN A 49 -3.34 2.18 -1.45
CA ASN A 49 -3.86 1.18 -0.52
C ASN A 49 -3.24 -0.18 -0.78
N GLY A 50 -3.17 -0.59 -2.05
CA GLY A 50 -2.48 -1.82 -2.42
C GLY A 50 -1.04 -1.82 -1.93
N PHE A 51 -0.31 -0.73 -2.15
CA PHE A 51 1.08 -0.61 -1.71
C PHE A 51 1.22 -0.70 -0.19
N ARG A 52 0.35 -0.01 0.55
CA ARG A 52 0.34 -0.05 2.01
C ARG A 52 0.01 -1.44 2.52
N GLU A 53 -1.00 -2.09 1.98
CA GLU A 53 -1.43 -3.42 2.41
C GLU A 53 -0.39 -4.48 2.07
N GLU A 54 0.16 -4.47 0.86
CA GLU A 54 1.21 -5.40 0.45
C GLU A 54 2.44 -5.22 1.33
N LEU A 55 2.93 -3.99 1.52
CA LEU A 55 4.11 -3.77 2.37
C LEU A 55 3.85 -4.09 3.84
N LEU A 56 2.70 -3.71 4.40
CA LEU A 56 2.37 -4.03 5.79
C LEU A 56 2.24 -5.54 5.97
N SER A 57 1.54 -6.24 5.07
CA SER A 57 1.34 -7.69 5.16
C SER A 57 2.67 -8.45 5.05
N LYS A 58 3.61 -8.00 4.21
CA LYS A 58 4.95 -8.61 4.12
C LYS A 58 5.80 -8.31 5.34
N VAL A 59 5.86 -7.06 5.81
CA VAL A 59 6.67 -6.68 6.98
C VAL A 59 6.15 -7.32 8.27
N ILE A 60 4.83 -7.28 8.48
CA ILE A 60 4.16 -7.80 9.66
C ILE A 60 3.98 -9.33 9.58
N GLY A 61 3.78 -9.90 8.40
CA GLY A 61 3.60 -11.35 8.29
C GLY A 61 4.91 -12.12 8.36
N PHE A 62 6.03 -11.50 7.98
CA PHE A 62 7.35 -12.15 8.00
C PHE A 62 8.02 -12.11 9.39
N ASN A 63 7.64 -11.14 10.22
CA ASN A 63 8.13 -11.00 11.60
C ASN A 63 6.97 -11.11 12.59
N GLY A 64 7.28 -11.25 13.88
CA GLY A 64 6.27 -11.22 14.93
C GLY A 64 5.76 -9.80 15.12
N HIS A 65 4.55 -9.68 15.65
CA HIS A 65 4.00 -8.38 16.05
C HIS A 65 4.78 -7.82 17.24
N MET A 66 5.25 -8.69 18.14
CA MET A 66 6.13 -8.30 19.24
C MET A 66 7.40 -9.15 19.24
N LEU A 67 8.52 -8.55 19.59
CA LEU A 67 9.81 -9.22 19.78
C LEU A 67 10.23 -9.04 21.22
N TYR A 68 10.32 -10.13 21.97
CA TYR A 68 10.90 -10.11 23.30
C TYR A 68 12.40 -10.43 23.24
N GLN A 69 13.21 -9.49 23.73
CA GLN A 69 14.65 -9.62 23.81
C GLN A 69 15.07 -9.75 25.30
N PRO A 70 15.68 -10.88 25.70
CA PRO A 70 16.08 -11.13 27.08
C PRO A 70 17.19 -10.18 27.54
N ALA A 71 17.21 -9.86 28.83
CA ALA A 71 18.30 -9.09 29.45
C ALA A 71 19.62 -9.87 29.31
N GLY A 72 20.59 -9.30 28.59
CA GLY A 72 21.85 -9.97 28.24
C GLY A 72 21.86 -10.66 26.88
N GLY A 73 20.74 -10.64 26.14
CA GLY A 73 20.65 -11.11 24.75
C GLY A 73 20.65 -12.64 24.58
N ARG A 74 20.55 -13.40 25.67
CA ARG A 74 20.47 -14.86 25.65
C ARG A 74 19.47 -15.39 26.68
N MET A 75 18.76 -16.45 26.33
CA MET A 75 17.76 -17.09 27.20
C MET A 75 17.82 -18.62 27.08
N SER A 76 17.92 -19.34 28.19
CA SER A 76 17.95 -20.81 28.24
C SER A 76 16.61 -21.44 28.59
N ASP A 77 15.79 -20.74 29.36
CA ASP A 77 14.50 -21.12 29.93
C ASP A 77 13.32 -20.79 29.01
N TYR A 78 13.57 -20.77 27.70
CA TYR A 78 12.63 -20.22 26.73
C TYR A 78 11.41 -21.12 26.49
N ASP A 79 11.50 -22.43 26.68
CA ASP A 79 10.36 -23.36 26.51
C ASP A 79 9.24 -23.12 27.52
N ASP A 80 9.60 -22.82 28.78
CA ASP A 80 8.63 -22.49 29.82
C ASP A 80 7.92 -21.16 29.51
N VAL A 81 8.69 -20.17 29.04
CA VAL A 81 8.16 -18.86 28.65
C VAL A 81 7.26 -18.97 27.42
N VAL A 82 7.64 -19.75 26.41
CA VAL A 82 6.79 -20.06 25.24
C VAL A 82 5.47 -20.65 25.69
N THR A 83 5.49 -21.62 26.60
CA THR A 83 4.29 -22.31 27.09
C THR A 83 3.37 -21.36 27.88
N ARG A 84 3.92 -20.40 28.62
CA ARG A 84 3.12 -19.39 29.32
C ARG A 84 2.52 -18.36 28.37
N LEU A 85 3.32 -17.83 27.44
CA LEU A 85 2.88 -16.80 26.50
C LEU A 85 1.76 -17.31 25.59
N LYS A 86 1.80 -18.58 25.17
CA LYS A 86 0.71 -19.22 24.41
C LYS A 86 -0.63 -19.32 25.16
N LYS A 87 -0.66 -19.09 26.49
CA LYS A 87 -1.89 -19.08 27.29
C LYS A 87 -2.56 -17.70 27.39
N ILE A 88 -1.88 -16.65 26.93
CA ILE A 88 -2.44 -15.30 26.92
C ILE A 88 -3.44 -15.21 25.78
N ASP A 89 -4.63 -14.70 26.06
CA ASP A 89 -5.66 -14.50 25.03
C ASP A 89 -5.10 -13.61 23.91
N ASN A 90 -5.49 -13.90 22.67
CA ASN A 90 -5.00 -13.25 21.45
C ASN A 90 -3.54 -13.58 21.02
N VAL A 91 -2.72 -14.28 21.82
CA VAL A 91 -1.40 -14.80 21.39
C VAL A 91 -1.57 -16.11 20.60
N VAL A 92 -1.14 -16.12 19.34
CA VAL A 92 -1.29 -17.29 18.44
C VAL A 92 -0.01 -18.10 18.34
N LYS A 93 1.14 -17.41 18.19
CA LYS A 93 2.44 -18.05 17.98
C LYS A 93 3.48 -17.38 18.86
N VAL A 94 4.40 -18.20 19.37
CA VAL A 94 5.57 -17.75 20.13
C VAL A 94 6.73 -18.59 19.66
N LEU A 95 7.63 -17.99 18.89
CA LEU A 95 8.70 -18.68 18.19
C LEU A 95 10.04 -18.32 18.82
N PRO A 96 10.80 -19.29 19.36
CA PRO A 96 12.17 -19.10 19.76
C PRO A 96 13.09 -18.96 18.56
N ILE A 97 13.79 -17.83 18.48
CA ILE A 97 14.64 -17.50 17.33
C ILE A 97 16.07 -17.16 17.75
N ILE A 98 17.00 -17.49 16.86
CA ILE A 98 18.36 -16.93 16.85
C ILE A 98 18.51 -16.18 15.54
N GLU A 99 18.78 -14.88 15.63
CA GLU A 99 19.11 -14.08 14.46
C GLU A 99 20.58 -13.67 14.53
N GLY A 100 21.31 -13.89 13.44
CA GLY A 100 22.72 -13.58 13.36
C GLY A 100 23.15 -13.13 11.96
N HIS A 101 24.07 -12.17 11.92
CA HIS A 101 24.66 -11.70 10.67
C HIS A 101 25.89 -12.53 10.30
N ALA A 102 25.97 -12.90 9.03
CA ALA A 102 27.10 -13.58 8.41
C ALA A 102 27.33 -13.04 6.99
N LEU A 103 28.40 -13.50 6.35
CA LEU A 103 28.61 -13.41 4.91
C LEU A 103 28.33 -14.78 4.32
N ALA A 104 27.37 -14.88 3.39
CA ALA A 104 27.16 -16.08 2.60
C ALA A 104 28.05 -16.04 1.37
N THR A 105 28.80 -17.10 1.13
CA THR A 105 29.69 -17.25 -0.02
C THR A 105 29.29 -18.48 -0.83
N PHE A 106 29.26 -18.31 -2.14
CA PHE A 106 28.96 -19.35 -3.13
C PHE A 106 29.79 -19.07 -4.39
N GLY A 107 30.67 -19.99 -4.74
CA GLY A 107 31.69 -19.77 -5.78
C GLY A 107 32.60 -18.59 -5.44
N SER A 108 32.65 -17.60 -6.34
CA SER A 108 33.41 -16.34 -6.18
C SER A 108 32.59 -15.19 -5.60
N ASN A 109 31.29 -15.39 -5.35
CA ASN A 109 30.39 -14.36 -4.90
C ASN A 109 30.28 -14.36 -3.37
N SER A 110 30.00 -13.18 -2.80
CA SER A 110 29.80 -13.01 -1.36
C SER A 110 28.74 -11.96 -1.11
N VAL A 111 27.75 -12.30 -0.30
CA VAL A 111 26.63 -11.43 0.04
C VAL A 111 26.41 -11.37 1.55
N PRO A 112 25.91 -10.26 2.08
CA PRO A 112 25.41 -10.22 3.46
C PRO A 112 24.30 -11.26 3.65
N ALA A 113 24.36 -11.99 4.76
CA ALA A 113 23.39 -13.01 5.11
C ALA A 113 22.82 -12.72 6.51
N LEU A 114 21.51 -12.60 6.59
CA LEU A 114 20.78 -12.60 7.86
C LEU A 114 20.25 -14.01 8.10
N VAL A 115 20.88 -14.71 9.02
CA VAL A 115 20.61 -16.13 9.30
C VAL A 115 19.66 -16.24 10.48
N ARG A 116 18.51 -16.87 10.26
CA ARG A 116 17.52 -17.19 11.28
C ARG A 116 17.53 -18.68 11.61
N GLY A 117 17.80 -18.97 12.89
CA GLY A 117 17.64 -20.28 13.49
C GLY A 117 16.22 -20.47 13.99
N VAL A 118 15.50 -21.46 13.48
CA VAL A 118 14.09 -21.76 13.82
C VAL A 118 13.89 -23.26 14.02
N ARG A 119 12.91 -23.65 14.85
CA ARG A 119 12.52 -25.07 14.97
C ARG A 119 11.76 -25.49 13.71
N ALA A 120 11.78 -26.79 13.40
CA ALA A 120 11.06 -27.31 12.24
C ALA A 120 9.54 -27.07 12.36
N ASP A 121 8.98 -27.34 13.53
CA ASP A 121 7.55 -27.12 13.81
C ASP A 121 7.16 -25.64 13.76
N ASP A 122 8.10 -24.74 14.08
CA ASP A 122 7.90 -23.29 14.06
C ASP A 122 7.94 -22.77 12.62
N LEU A 123 8.89 -23.26 11.80
CA LEU A 123 8.97 -22.92 10.38
C LEU A 123 7.72 -23.37 9.62
N ALA A 124 7.18 -24.55 9.94
CA ALA A 124 5.93 -25.04 9.36
C ALA A 124 4.72 -24.15 9.71
N GLN A 125 4.80 -23.36 10.79
CA GLN A 125 3.77 -22.38 11.14
C GLN A 125 4.00 -21.02 10.46
N MET A 126 5.16 -20.75 9.87
CA MET A 126 5.44 -19.52 9.13
C MET A 126 4.87 -19.66 7.71
N THR A 127 3.57 -19.41 7.53
CA THR A 127 2.84 -19.63 6.26
C THR A 127 3.41 -18.84 5.08
N LEU A 128 3.92 -17.64 5.31
CA LEU A 128 4.61 -16.87 4.25
C LEU A 128 5.82 -17.60 3.66
N ILE A 129 6.46 -18.50 4.41
CA ILE A 129 7.62 -19.28 3.95
C ILE A 129 7.17 -20.68 3.53
N SER A 130 6.47 -21.39 4.42
CA SER A 130 6.09 -22.80 4.24
C SER A 130 5.13 -23.04 3.08
N ASP A 131 4.18 -22.12 2.83
CA ASP A 131 3.24 -22.24 1.71
C ASP A 131 3.83 -21.74 0.37
N ASN A 132 4.97 -21.03 0.41
CA ASN A 132 5.59 -20.40 -0.76
C ASN A 132 6.98 -20.97 -1.08
N ILE A 133 7.16 -22.28 -0.91
CA ILE A 133 8.36 -22.98 -1.38
C ILE A 133 8.28 -23.18 -2.90
N ARG A 134 9.26 -22.67 -3.63
CA ARG A 134 9.34 -22.78 -5.10
C ARG A 134 10.16 -23.97 -5.57
N GLN A 135 11.18 -24.33 -4.82
CA GLN A 135 12.08 -25.46 -5.12
C GLN A 135 12.46 -26.21 -3.84
N GLY A 136 12.65 -27.52 -3.93
CA GLY A 136 13.01 -28.37 -2.78
C GLY A 136 11.81 -28.71 -1.91
N ALA A 137 12.08 -29.18 -0.67
CA ALA A 137 11.03 -29.59 0.27
C ALA A 137 11.46 -29.40 1.73
N LEU A 138 10.50 -29.14 2.62
CA LEU A 138 10.74 -28.86 4.04
C LEU A 138 10.64 -30.08 4.95
N GLU A 139 10.20 -31.25 4.48
CA GLU A 139 9.86 -32.37 5.39
C GLU A 139 11.07 -32.90 6.18
N LYS A 140 12.28 -32.69 5.66
CA LYS A 140 13.54 -33.09 6.31
C LYS A 140 14.24 -31.97 7.07
N PHE A 141 13.62 -30.79 7.16
CA PHE A 141 14.22 -29.64 7.83
C PHE A 141 14.50 -29.94 9.30
N GLY A 142 15.78 -29.86 9.69
CA GLY A 142 16.22 -30.15 11.06
C GLY A 142 16.50 -31.62 11.36
N GLN A 143 16.36 -32.52 10.38
CA GLN A 143 16.81 -33.91 10.48
C GLN A 143 18.25 -34.08 9.99
N GLY A 144 18.74 -33.18 9.14
CA GLY A 144 20.13 -33.13 8.68
C GLY A 144 21.01 -32.27 9.59
N GLU A 145 22.34 -32.41 9.43
CA GLU A 145 23.32 -31.64 10.20
C GLU A 145 23.70 -30.30 9.55
N ASN A 146 23.33 -30.09 8.28
CA ASN A 146 23.80 -28.96 7.47
C ASN A 146 22.72 -28.39 6.55
N ASP A 147 21.53 -28.14 7.07
CA ASP A 147 20.39 -27.69 6.26
C ASP A 147 20.31 -26.16 6.21
N ILE A 148 20.12 -25.59 5.02
CA ILE A 148 19.82 -24.16 4.87
C ILE A 148 18.76 -23.92 3.80
N ILE A 149 17.89 -22.95 4.04
CA ILE A 149 16.87 -22.51 3.10
C ILE A 149 17.23 -21.08 2.69
N ILE A 150 17.10 -20.78 1.40
CA ILE A 150 17.43 -19.49 0.80
C ILE A 150 16.22 -18.88 0.11
N GLY A 151 16.25 -17.57 -0.14
CA GLY A 151 15.21 -16.89 -0.90
C GLY A 151 15.36 -17.06 -2.42
N GLN A 152 14.24 -16.91 -3.12
CA GLN A 152 14.12 -17.10 -4.58
C GLN A 152 15.01 -16.16 -5.37
N ARG A 153 15.12 -14.88 -4.96
CA ARG A 153 15.96 -13.91 -5.66
C ARG A 153 17.45 -14.23 -5.54
N LEU A 154 17.88 -14.77 -4.42
CA LEU A 154 19.25 -15.24 -4.23
C LEU A 154 19.54 -16.50 -5.09
N SER A 155 18.54 -17.39 -5.21
CA SER A 155 18.61 -18.55 -6.11
C SER A 155 18.74 -18.15 -7.58
N GLU A 156 17.88 -17.25 -8.07
CA GLU A 156 17.89 -16.77 -9.46
C GLU A 156 19.16 -15.99 -9.82
N LYS A 157 19.61 -15.09 -8.93
CA LYS A 157 20.74 -14.20 -9.23
C LYS A 157 22.08 -14.93 -9.31
N TYR A 158 22.20 -16.06 -8.62
CA TYR A 158 23.46 -16.80 -8.49
C TYR A 158 23.35 -18.26 -8.92
N ASP A 159 22.27 -18.62 -9.60
CA ASP A 159 21.98 -19.96 -10.12
C ASP A 159 22.08 -21.07 -9.05
N LEU A 160 21.66 -20.77 -7.82
CA LEU A 160 21.71 -21.73 -6.70
C LEU A 160 20.48 -22.63 -6.74
N VAL A 161 20.69 -23.94 -6.69
CA VAL A 161 19.63 -24.95 -6.66
C VAL A 161 19.68 -25.80 -5.39
N PRO A 162 18.55 -26.42 -4.97
CA PRO A 162 18.56 -27.40 -3.90
C PRO A 162 19.60 -28.50 -4.17
N GLY A 163 20.58 -28.65 -3.28
CA GLY A 163 21.75 -29.47 -3.53
C GLY A 163 23.07 -28.74 -3.30
N ASP A 164 23.10 -27.44 -3.62
CA ASP A 164 24.32 -26.64 -3.62
C ASP A 164 24.80 -26.29 -2.21
N LEU A 165 26.08 -25.94 -2.12
CA LEU A 165 26.72 -25.56 -0.85
C LEU A 165 26.81 -24.04 -0.73
N VAL A 166 26.27 -23.51 0.37
CA VAL A 166 26.43 -22.13 0.81
C VAL A 166 27.34 -22.11 2.01
N THR A 167 28.42 -21.34 1.94
CA THR A 167 29.36 -21.20 3.06
C THR A 167 29.10 -19.91 3.82
N LEU A 168 28.80 -20.04 5.11
CA LEU A 168 28.58 -18.90 6.00
C LEU A 168 29.87 -18.55 6.74
N VAL A 169 30.27 -17.29 6.65
CA VAL A 169 31.45 -16.72 7.32
C VAL A 169 30.99 -15.66 8.33
N THR A 170 31.33 -15.82 9.61
CA THR A 170 31.07 -14.81 10.63
C THR A 170 32.36 -14.35 11.32
N PRO A 171 32.56 -13.03 11.52
CA PRO A 171 33.74 -12.53 12.23
C PRO A 171 33.71 -12.83 13.73
N ARG A 172 32.54 -13.21 14.28
CA ARG A 172 32.37 -13.63 15.69
C ARG A 172 32.78 -15.09 15.89
N GLY A 173 34.05 -15.39 15.58
CA GLY A 173 34.62 -16.70 15.82
C GLY A 173 35.46 -16.78 17.09
N ARG A 174 36.35 -17.75 17.18
CA ARG A 174 37.13 -18.02 18.39
C ARG A 174 38.21 -16.95 18.58
N ILE A 175 38.24 -16.33 19.75
CA ILE A 175 39.32 -15.42 20.14
C ILE A 175 40.58 -16.25 20.40
N THR A 176 41.68 -15.88 19.76
CA THR A 176 43.00 -16.47 19.98
C THR A 176 44.03 -15.37 20.29
N PRO A 177 45.21 -15.70 20.83
CA PRO A 177 46.28 -14.72 21.07
C PRO A 177 46.74 -13.96 19.81
N PHE A 178 46.43 -14.50 18.62
CA PHE A 178 46.78 -13.91 17.32
C PHE A 178 45.60 -13.20 16.63
N GLY A 179 44.47 -13.01 17.33
CA GLY A 179 43.26 -12.37 16.82
C GLY A 179 42.06 -13.31 16.79
N THR A 180 40.92 -12.79 16.32
CA THR A 180 39.69 -13.57 16.18
C THR A 180 39.72 -14.34 14.86
N ILE A 181 39.71 -15.67 14.93
CA ILE A 181 39.60 -16.51 13.74
C ILE A 181 38.13 -16.55 13.33
N PRO A 182 37.75 -16.09 12.12
CA PRO A 182 36.36 -16.15 11.66
C PRO A 182 35.85 -17.60 11.68
N ARG A 183 34.56 -17.75 11.96
CA ARG A 183 33.92 -19.07 11.88
C ARG A 183 33.34 -19.26 10.49
N ILE A 184 33.69 -20.38 9.88
CA ILE A 184 33.32 -20.76 8.52
C ILE A 184 32.62 -22.11 8.60
N ALA A 185 31.41 -22.22 8.07
CA ALA A 185 30.68 -23.48 7.98
C ALA A 185 29.90 -23.55 6.67
N SER A 186 29.87 -24.73 6.04
CA SER A 186 29.18 -24.94 4.77
C SER A 186 27.88 -25.71 5.00
N TYR A 187 26.81 -25.21 4.39
CA TYR A 187 25.47 -25.75 4.51
C TYR A 187 24.91 -26.07 3.13
N LYS A 188 24.08 -27.10 3.05
CA LYS A 188 23.45 -27.55 1.82
C LYS A 188 22.08 -26.89 1.66
N VAL A 189 21.85 -26.27 0.50
CA VAL A 189 20.55 -25.69 0.16
C VAL A 189 19.52 -26.81 0.07
N MET A 190 18.51 -26.76 0.93
CA MET A 190 17.43 -27.74 0.98
C MET A 190 16.23 -27.31 0.15
N ALA A 191 15.87 -26.02 0.28
CA ALA A 191 14.69 -25.46 -0.34
C ALA A 191 14.89 -23.96 -0.63
N VAL A 192 14.05 -23.45 -1.52
CA VAL A 192 14.02 -22.06 -1.94
C VAL A 192 12.62 -21.50 -1.68
N PHE A 193 12.52 -20.45 -0.88
CA PHE A 193 11.26 -19.78 -0.53
C PHE A 193 11.08 -18.47 -1.31
N GLU A 194 9.85 -18.02 -1.50
CA GLU A 194 9.56 -16.69 -2.04
C GLU A 194 8.51 -15.99 -1.17
N VAL A 195 8.90 -14.88 -0.54
CA VAL A 195 7.97 -14.03 0.21
C VAL A 195 7.43 -12.91 -0.68
N GLY A 196 8.13 -12.55 -1.76
CA GLY A 196 7.70 -11.52 -2.72
C GLY A 196 8.16 -10.10 -2.38
N GLU A 197 8.89 -9.94 -1.26
CA GLU A 197 9.63 -8.72 -0.91
C GLU A 197 11.12 -8.94 -1.20
N TYR A 198 11.72 -7.99 -1.93
CA TYR A 198 13.05 -8.16 -2.51
C TYR A 198 14.15 -8.38 -1.47
N ASN A 199 14.16 -7.64 -0.36
CA ASN A 199 15.21 -7.77 0.65
C ASN A 199 15.12 -9.11 1.40
N TYR A 200 13.91 -9.60 1.65
CA TYR A 200 13.68 -10.87 2.31
C TYR A 200 14.16 -12.04 1.43
N ASP A 201 13.84 -11.99 0.14
CA ASP A 201 14.23 -13.04 -0.81
C ASP A 201 15.72 -13.01 -1.21
N THR A 202 16.45 -11.93 -0.87
CA THR A 202 17.89 -11.78 -1.16
C THR A 202 18.81 -11.91 0.05
N SER A 203 18.31 -11.66 1.28
CA SER A 203 19.18 -11.54 2.45
C SER A 203 18.92 -12.57 3.55
N TYR A 204 17.73 -13.20 3.59
CA TYR A 204 17.37 -14.13 4.66
C TYR A 204 17.76 -15.57 4.34
N PHE A 205 18.31 -16.22 5.35
CA PHE A 205 18.68 -17.63 5.33
C PHE A 205 18.06 -18.31 6.54
N PHE A 206 17.35 -19.41 6.36
CA PHE A 206 16.78 -20.18 7.48
C PHE A 206 17.57 -21.47 7.70
N MET A 207 17.83 -21.79 8.96
CA MET A 207 18.44 -23.05 9.35
C MET A 207 17.83 -23.59 10.65
N PRO A 208 18.00 -24.88 10.95
CA PRO A 208 17.48 -25.45 12.18
C PRO A 208 18.03 -24.74 13.42
N LEU A 209 17.18 -24.53 14.44
CA LEU A 209 17.55 -23.81 15.67
C LEU A 209 18.82 -24.37 16.31
N LYS A 210 18.96 -25.70 16.38
CA LYS A 210 20.14 -26.35 16.95
C LYS A 210 21.41 -26.10 16.14
N GLN A 211 21.29 -26.00 14.83
CA GLN A 211 22.40 -25.66 13.93
C GLN A 211 22.83 -24.20 14.12
N ALA A 212 21.87 -23.28 14.21
CA ALA A 212 22.14 -21.88 14.52
C ALA A 212 22.76 -21.69 15.89
N GLN A 213 22.29 -22.44 16.90
CA GLN A 213 22.85 -22.47 18.25
C GLN A 213 24.34 -22.83 18.23
N ASN A 214 24.68 -23.91 17.53
CA ASN A 214 26.06 -24.36 17.37
C ASN A 214 26.90 -23.34 16.60
N TYR A 215 26.37 -22.82 15.48
CA TYR A 215 27.09 -21.89 14.60
C TYR A 215 27.35 -20.53 15.25
N PHE A 216 26.39 -19.96 15.97
CA PHE A 216 26.52 -18.65 16.63
C PHE A 216 26.95 -18.73 18.11
N GLN A 217 27.29 -19.92 18.62
CA GLN A 217 27.75 -20.14 20.00
C GLN A 217 26.72 -19.70 21.05
N TYR A 218 25.46 -20.05 20.84
CA TYR A 218 24.39 -19.85 21.81
C TYR A 218 24.18 -21.06 22.74
N ASP A 219 24.91 -22.17 22.54
CA ASP A 219 24.73 -23.42 23.29
C ASP A 219 23.26 -23.88 23.23
N ASP A 220 22.58 -24.06 24.37
CA ASP A 220 21.14 -24.36 24.41
C ASP A 220 20.26 -23.11 24.61
N GLN A 221 20.81 -21.91 24.36
CA GLN A 221 20.11 -20.64 24.52
C GLN A 221 19.55 -20.11 23.19
N ILE A 222 18.68 -19.11 23.27
CA ILE A 222 18.14 -18.37 22.12
C ILE A 222 18.40 -16.87 22.25
N GLY A 223 18.24 -16.12 21.16
CA GLY A 223 18.46 -14.66 21.14
C GLY A 223 17.21 -13.84 21.42
N ALA A 224 16.04 -14.31 20.98
CA ALA A 224 14.78 -13.61 21.16
C ALA A 224 13.57 -14.55 21.04
N LEU A 225 12.42 -14.10 21.53
CA LEU A 225 11.11 -14.71 21.29
C LEU A 225 10.29 -13.80 20.37
N GLU A 226 9.82 -14.36 19.27
CA GLU A 226 8.95 -13.69 18.32
C GLU A 226 7.50 -14.06 18.62
N ILE A 227 6.63 -13.07 18.79
CA ILE A 227 5.25 -13.26 19.27
C ILE A 227 4.28 -12.75 18.21
N SER A 228 3.38 -13.63 17.77
CA SER A 228 2.30 -13.31 16.84
C SER A 228 0.95 -13.28 17.56
N LEU A 229 0.08 -12.39 17.11
CA LEU A 229 -1.20 -12.04 17.70
C LEU A 229 -2.29 -12.32 16.66
N THR A 230 -3.51 -12.63 17.09
CA THR A 230 -4.65 -12.80 16.17
C THR A 230 -5.09 -11.44 15.63
N HIS A 231 -5.09 -10.43 16.50
CA HIS A 231 -5.48 -9.04 16.22
C HIS A 231 -4.28 -8.12 16.51
N PRO A 232 -3.45 -7.80 15.49
CA PRO A 232 -2.26 -6.97 15.64
C PRO A 232 -2.55 -5.51 16.00
N ASP A 233 -3.77 -5.04 15.72
CA ASP A 233 -4.28 -3.72 16.07
C ASP A 233 -4.40 -3.51 17.58
N MET A 234 -4.59 -4.59 18.36
CA MET A 234 -4.64 -4.56 19.82
C MET A 234 -3.25 -4.60 20.50
N ILE A 235 -2.17 -4.50 19.72
CA ILE A 235 -0.80 -4.61 20.24
C ILE A 235 -0.50 -3.63 21.39
N THR A 236 -1.08 -2.42 21.36
CA THR A 236 -0.90 -1.41 22.40
C THR A 236 -1.48 -1.86 23.74
N ASP A 237 -2.66 -2.49 23.72
CA ASP A 237 -3.35 -2.93 24.93
C ASP A 237 -2.71 -4.20 25.50
N MET A 238 -2.29 -5.10 24.62
CA MET A 238 -1.61 -6.34 24.99
C MET A 238 -0.18 -6.16 25.49
N PHE A 239 0.46 -5.04 25.16
CA PHE A 239 1.88 -4.82 25.47
C PHE A 239 2.15 -5.00 26.97
N VAL A 240 1.29 -4.45 27.82
CA VAL A 240 1.44 -4.53 29.29
C VAL A 240 1.30 -5.97 29.79
N GLU A 241 0.29 -6.68 29.29
CA GLU A 241 0.02 -8.06 29.69
C GLU A 241 1.17 -8.99 29.29
N VAL A 242 1.62 -8.94 28.02
CA VAL A 242 2.74 -9.75 27.52
C VAL A 242 4.02 -9.38 28.26
N GLN A 243 4.32 -8.10 28.45
CA GLN A 243 5.51 -7.66 29.17
C GLN A 243 5.51 -8.14 30.64
N SER A 244 4.36 -8.15 31.30
CA SER A 244 4.22 -8.65 32.67
C SER A 244 4.48 -10.16 32.74
N ALA A 245 3.87 -10.95 31.84
CA ALA A 245 4.04 -12.40 31.79
C ALA A 245 5.49 -12.81 31.55
N VAL A 246 6.22 -12.07 30.73
CA VAL A 246 7.65 -12.35 30.51
C VAL A 246 8.50 -11.93 31.71
N ASN A 247 8.23 -10.76 32.31
CA ASN A 247 9.01 -10.27 33.46
C ASN A 247 8.88 -11.14 34.71
N GLU A 248 7.78 -11.87 34.88
CA GLU A 248 7.60 -12.80 36.00
C GLU A 248 8.50 -14.04 35.90
N LEU A 249 8.81 -14.46 34.67
CA LEU A 249 9.51 -15.72 34.39
C LEU A 249 10.99 -15.52 34.07
N SER A 250 11.32 -14.44 33.37
CA SER A 250 12.68 -14.19 32.91
C SER A 250 13.44 -13.26 33.85
N ARG A 251 14.76 -13.21 33.70
CA ARG A 251 15.65 -12.26 34.40
C ARG A 251 15.53 -10.82 33.86
N GLY A 252 14.32 -10.42 33.47
CA GLY A 252 14.05 -9.16 32.78
C GLY A 252 14.41 -9.20 31.29
N GLY A 253 13.93 -8.22 30.56
CA GLY A 253 14.19 -8.03 29.14
C GLY A 253 13.31 -6.93 28.59
N ARG A 254 13.40 -6.67 27.29
CA ARG A 254 12.58 -5.65 26.62
C ARG A 254 11.66 -6.30 25.62
N LEU A 255 10.37 -6.01 25.73
CA LEU A 255 9.41 -6.25 24.66
C LEU A 255 9.51 -5.08 23.69
N ILE A 256 9.60 -5.39 22.40
CA ILE A 256 9.70 -4.40 21.33
C ILE A 256 8.54 -4.64 20.37
N ASP A 257 7.80 -3.58 20.09
CA ASP A 257 6.75 -3.58 19.09
C ASP A 257 7.35 -3.49 17.68
N TRP A 258 6.78 -4.21 16.71
CA TRP A 258 7.17 -4.14 15.29
C TRP A 258 7.17 -2.71 14.74
N ARG A 259 6.28 -1.83 15.23
CA ARG A 259 6.20 -0.40 14.85
C ARG A 259 7.46 0.36 15.25
N ILE A 260 8.11 -0.04 16.34
CA ILE A 260 9.37 0.56 16.81
C ILE A 260 10.54 -0.01 16.00
N LEU A 261 10.57 -1.34 15.79
CA LEU A 261 11.59 -1.99 14.95
C LEU A 261 11.63 -1.40 13.54
N ASN A 262 10.46 -1.04 13.00
CA ASN A 262 10.28 -0.48 11.67
C ASN A 262 9.85 1.00 11.73
N SER A 263 10.36 1.77 12.69
CA SER A 263 9.93 3.16 12.90
C SER A 263 10.16 4.06 11.69
N SER A 264 11.26 3.89 10.94
CA SER A 264 11.50 4.61 9.68
C SER A 264 10.40 4.33 8.64
N PHE A 265 9.99 3.08 8.53
CA PHE A 265 8.93 2.64 7.64
C PHE A 265 7.56 3.18 8.08
N PHE A 266 7.22 3.06 9.36
CA PHE A 266 5.96 3.60 9.88
C PHE A 266 5.89 5.13 9.75
N ASN A 267 6.99 5.82 10.02
CA ASN A 267 7.09 7.27 9.78
C ASN A 267 6.96 7.62 8.30
N ALA A 268 7.55 6.82 7.40
CA ALA A 268 7.39 7.01 5.96
C ALA A 268 5.92 6.86 5.53
N LEU A 269 5.18 5.87 6.06
CA LEU A 269 3.73 5.72 5.81
C LEU A 269 2.92 6.93 6.31
N GLN A 270 3.30 7.52 7.45
CA GLN A 270 2.64 8.73 7.94
C GLN A 270 2.92 9.95 7.07
N VAL A 271 4.19 10.14 6.68
CA VAL A 271 4.59 11.23 5.77
C VAL A 271 3.91 11.08 4.42
N GLU A 272 3.86 9.86 3.89
CA GLU A 272 3.16 9.50 2.65
C GLU A 272 1.69 9.96 2.69
N ARG A 273 0.94 9.59 3.74
CA ARG A 273 -0.46 9.99 3.89
C ARG A 273 -0.63 11.53 3.87
N ASN A 274 0.27 12.25 4.52
CA ASN A 274 0.24 13.71 4.54
C ASN A 274 0.53 14.32 3.16
N VAL A 275 1.51 13.77 2.44
CA VAL A 275 1.84 14.20 1.07
C VAL A 275 0.69 13.90 0.12
N MET A 276 0.07 12.71 0.22
CA MET A 276 -1.11 12.36 -0.57
C MET A 276 -2.26 13.32 -0.30
N PHE A 277 -2.56 13.65 0.96
CA PHE A 277 -3.59 14.64 1.28
C PHE A 277 -3.34 15.99 0.57
N ILE A 278 -2.10 16.46 0.51
CA ILE A 278 -1.72 17.70 -0.19
C ILE A 278 -1.95 17.56 -1.70
N ILE A 279 -1.48 16.47 -2.32
CA ILE A 279 -1.65 16.22 -3.76
C ILE A 279 -3.14 16.14 -4.13
N LEU A 280 -3.92 15.36 -3.39
CA LEU A 280 -5.36 15.23 -3.59
C LEU A 280 -6.07 16.57 -3.46
N SER A 281 -5.67 17.39 -2.48
CA SER A 281 -6.19 18.76 -2.32
C SER A 281 -5.93 19.63 -3.55
N PHE A 282 -4.74 19.55 -4.16
CA PHE A 282 -4.44 20.27 -5.40
C PHE A 282 -5.25 19.74 -6.60
N ILE A 283 -5.39 18.43 -6.75
CA ILE A 283 -6.20 17.82 -7.82
C ILE A 283 -7.65 18.31 -7.71
N ILE A 284 -8.19 18.28 -6.50
CA ILE A 284 -9.53 18.77 -6.19
C ILE A 284 -9.66 20.26 -6.51
N LEU A 285 -8.68 21.07 -6.11
CA LEU A 285 -8.69 22.52 -6.34
C LEU A 285 -8.71 22.84 -7.85
N ILE A 286 -7.86 22.15 -8.63
CA ILE A 286 -7.81 22.29 -10.10
C ILE A 286 -9.16 21.89 -10.71
N ALA A 287 -9.78 20.79 -10.26
CA ALA A 287 -11.08 20.35 -10.74
C ALA A 287 -12.18 21.39 -10.45
N VAL A 288 -12.22 21.95 -9.24
CA VAL A 288 -13.19 22.99 -8.86
C VAL A 288 -13.01 24.25 -9.71
N PHE A 289 -11.78 24.72 -9.91
CA PHE A 289 -11.50 25.86 -10.78
C PHE A 289 -11.92 25.62 -12.22
N ASN A 290 -11.71 24.41 -12.74
CA ASN A 290 -12.15 24.04 -14.07
C ASN A 290 -13.68 24.15 -14.20
N ILE A 291 -14.44 23.61 -13.25
CA ILE A 291 -15.91 23.71 -13.23
C ILE A 291 -16.35 25.18 -13.20
N ILE A 292 -15.81 25.97 -12.27
CA ILE A 292 -16.18 27.39 -12.12
C ILE A 292 -15.94 28.16 -13.42
N SER A 293 -14.73 28.03 -13.99
CA SER A 293 -14.33 28.76 -15.19
C SER A 293 -15.21 28.41 -16.39
N THR A 294 -15.49 27.12 -16.55
CA THR A 294 -16.27 26.61 -17.67
C THR A 294 -17.75 26.95 -17.54
N MET A 295 -18.31 26.88 -16.32
CA MET A 295 -19.70 27.30 -16.05
C MET A 295 -19.89 28.80 -16.23
N ILE A 296 -18.92 29.64 -15.82
CA ILE A 296 -18.96 31.10 -16.10
C ILE A 296 -19.00 31.35 -17.61
N MET A 297 -18.16 30.64 -18.38
CA MET A 297 -18.14 30.75 -19.82
C MET A 297 -19.47 30.32 -20.46
N MET A 298 -20.06 29.23 -19.99
CA MET A 298 -21.38 28.76 -20.43
C MET A 298 -22.48 29.80 -20.17
N VAL A 299 -22.50 30.40 -18.98
CA VAL A 299 -23.42 31.49 -18.63
C VAL A 299 -23.24 32.68 -19.57
N LYS A 300 -21.99 33.09 -19.82
CA LYS A 300 -21.68 34.23 -20.70
C LYS A 300 -22.19 34.01 -22.12
N ASN A 301 -22.01 32.81 -22.68
CA ASN A 301 -22.49 32.47 -24.02
C ASN A 301 -24.03 32.40 -24.11
N LYS A 302 -24.71 32.13 -22.98
CA LYS A 302 -26.17 32.03 -22.89
C LYS A 302 -26.85 33.28 -22.33
N THR A 303 -26.13 34.39 -22.19
CA THR A 303 -26.65 35.66 -21.65
C THR A 303 -27.87 36.18 -22.42
N ARG A 304 -27.87 36.08 -23.76
CA ARG A 304 -29.01 36.49 -24.61
C ARG A 304 -30.24 35.61 -24.39
N ASP A 305 -30.06 34.30 -24.35
CA ASP A 305 -31.14 33.35 -24.08
C ASP A 305 -31.75 33.61 -22.69
N VAL A 306 -30.91 33.91 -21.69
CA VAL A 306 -31.33 34.30 -20.35
C VAL A 306 -32.12 35.61 -20.37
N ALA A 307 -31.68 36.62 -21.13
CA ALA A 307 -32.37 37.90 -21.27
C ALA A 307 -33.78 37.73 -21.86
N ILE A 308 -33.92 36.91 -22.91
CA ILE A 308 -35.22 36.60 -23.54
C ILE A 308 -36.13 35.89 -22.54
N LEU A 309 -35.62 34.90 -21.79
CA LEU A 309 -36.41 34.22 -20.77
C LEU A 309 -36.85 35.19 -19.65
N ARG A 310 -35.99 36.12 -19.25
CA ARG A 310 -36.32 37.16 -18.25
C ARG A 310 -37.41 38.11 -18.76
N THR A 311 -37.39 38.52 -20.02
CA THR A 311 -38.42 39.39 -20.60
C THR A 311 -39.75 38.66 -20.80
N MET A 312 -39.72 37.33 -21.00
CA MET A 312 -40.91 36.47 -21.00
C MET A 312 -41.47 36.16 -19.61
N GLY A 313 -40.87 36.68 -18.53
CA GLY A 313 -41.38 36.55 -17.16
C GLY A 313 -40.71 35.49 -16.29
N VAL A 314 -39.61 34.86 -16.73
CA VAL A 314 -38.87 33.91 -15.90
C VAL A 314 -38.15 34.62 -14.76
N THR A 315 -38.33 34.11 -13.53
CA THR A 315 -37.70 34.69 -12.33
C THR A 315 -36.19 34.42 -12.29
N SER A 316 -35.44 35.30 -11.61
CA SER A 316 -33.99 35.11 -11.38
C SER A 316 -33.70 33.82 -10.61
N GLY A 317 -34.59 33.44 -9.68
CA GLY A 317 -34.51 32.17 -8.96
C GLY A 317 -34.64 30.94 -9.88
N SER A 318 -35.55 30.99 -10.87
CA SER A 318 -35.68 29.92 -11.86
C SER A 318 -34.46 29.83 -12.79
N ILE A 319 -33.85 30.95 -13.18
CA ILE A 319 -32.60 30.95 -13.95
C ILE A 319 -31.46 30.33 -13.15
N MET A 320 -31.31 30.70 -11.87
CA MET A 320 -30.33 30.07 -10.99
C MET A 320 -30.52 28.55 -10.93
N ARG A 321 -31.76 28.08 -10.79
CA ARG A 321 -32.08 26.64 -10.77
C ARG A 321 -31.76 25.94 -12.09
N ILE A 322 -32.03 26.58 -13.23
CA ILE A 322 -31.69 26.02 -14.56
C ILE A 322 -30.19 25.78 -14.66
N PHE A 323 -29.36 26.78 -14.37
CA PHE A 323 -27.90 26.62 -14.43
C PHE A 323 -27.36 25.68 -13.35
N PHE A 324 -28.01 25.63 -12.19
CA PHE A 324 -27.69 24.64 -11.15
C PHE A 324 -27.95 23.20 -11.63
N ILE A 325 -29.09 22.94 -12.29
CA ILE A 325 -29.39 21.62 -12.88
C ILE A 325 -28.35 21.28 -13.96
N VAL A 326 -28.01 22.22 -14.84
CA VAL A 326 -26.99 22.01 -15.89
C VAL A 326 -25.65 21.60 -15.29
N GLY A 327 -25.12 22.39 -14.34
CA GLY A 327 -23.85 22.09 -13.69
C GLY A 327 -23.90 20.80 -12.86
N SER A 328 -25.01 20.52 -12.19
CA SER A 328 -25.21 19.28 -11.44
C SER A 328 -25.24 18.05 -12.35
N CYS A 329 -25.88 18.13 -13.52
CA CYS A 329 -25.88 17.05 -14.50
C CYS A 329 -24.47 16.79 -15.05
N ILE A 330 -23.71 17.85 -15.36
CA ILE A 330 -22.30 17.71 -15.79
C ILE A 330 -21.46 17.09 -14.67
N GLY A 331 -21.65 17.52 -13.43
CA GLY A 331 -21.00 16.95 -12.25
C GLY A 331 -21.30 15.46 -12.10
N ILE A 332 -22.58 15.07 -12.14
CA ILE A 332 -23.00 13.66 -12.01
C ILE A 332 -22.43 12.82 -13.15
N LEU A 333 -22.53 13.26 -14.40
CA LEU A 333 -22.01 12.52 -15.55
C LEU A 333 -20.48 12.41 -15.51
N GLY A 334 -19.80 13.51 -15.19
CA GLY A 334 -18.34 13.54 -15.04
C GLY A 334 -17.86 12.61 -13.93
N THR A 335 -18.48 12.69 -12.75
CA THR A 335 -18.15 11.79 -11.62
C THR A 335 -18.45 10.34 -11.96
N THR A 336 -19.57 10.04 -12.62
CA THR A 336 -19.92 8.67 -13.02
C THR A 336 -18.90 8.11 -14.01
N LEU A 337 -18.58 8.86 -15.06
CA LEU A 337 -17.60 8.44 -16.07
C LEU A 337 -16.20 8.32 -15.46
N GLY A 338 -15.80 9.27 -14.61
CA GLY A 338 -14.53 9.22 -13.90
C GLY A 338 -14.44 8.03 -12.95
N THR A 339 -15.54 7.68 -12.28
CA THR A 339 -15.60 6.50 -11.40
C THR A 339 -15.48 5.22 -12.20
N LEU A 340 -16.23 5.07 -13.29
CA LEU A 340 -16.15 3.90 -14.16
C LEU A 340 -14.75 3.74 -14.77
N ALA A 341 -14.18 4.82 -15.29
CA ALA A 341 -12.82 4.80 -15.84
C ALA A 341 -11.77 4.52 -14.75
N GLY A 342 -11.92 5.13 -13.57
CA GLY A 342 -11.00 4.94 -12.44
C GLY A 342 -11.01 3.50 -11.93
N LEU A 343 -12.18 2.90 -11.77
CA LEU A 343 -12.33 1.49 -11.40
C LEU A 343 -11.77 0.57 -12.50
N ALA A 344 -12.08 0.85 -13.77
CA ALA A 344 -11.57 0.06 -14.89
C ALA A 344 -10.03 0.06 -14.93
N ILE A 345 -9.39 1.21 -14.68
CA ILE A 345 -7.93 1.29 -14.62
C ILE A 345 -7.39 0.61 -13.36
N ALA A 346 -7.99 0.86 -12.19
CA ALA A 346 -7.50 0.32 -10.92
C ALA A 346 -7.52 -1.21 -10.89
N TYR A 347 -8.57 -1.85 -11.41
CA TYR A 347 -8.63 -3.32 -11.49
C TYR A 347 -7.72 -3.94 -12.55
N ASN A 348 -7.28 -3.18 -13.55
CA ASN A 348 -6.46 -3.68 -14.66
C ASN A 348 -5.07 -3.02 -14.69
N VAL A 349 -4.58 -2.51 -13.55
CA VAL A 349 -3.35 -1.72 -13.51
C VAL A 349 -2.15 -2.53 -14.01
N GLN A 350 -2.04 -3.80 -13.61
CA GLN A 350 -0.94 -4.68 -14.01
C GLN A 350 -0.99 -4.97 -15.51
N GLU A 351 -2.17 -5.31 -16.05
CA GLU A 351 -2.33 -5.58 -17.49
C GLU A 351 -1.99 -4.35 -18.35
N ILE A 352 -2.36 -3.15 -17.87
CA ILE A 352 -2.02 -1.89 -18.53
C ILE A 352 -0.50 -1.67 -18.52
N LEU A 353 0.18 -1.94 -17.40
CA LEU A 353 1.63 -1.84 -17.31
C LEU A 353 2.31 -2.83 -18.26
N ASP A 354 1.94 -4.12 -18.21
CA ASP A 354 2.48 -5.16 -19.08
C ASP A 354 2.26 -4.84 -20.57
N PHE A 355 1.14 -4.19 -20.91
CA PHE A 355 0.88 -3.71 -22.27
C PHE A 355 1.86 -2.59 -22.66
N ILE A 356 2.08 -1.59 -21.80
CA ILE A 356 3.00 -0.49 -22.08
C ILE A 356 4.46 -1.00 -22.12
N GLU A 357 4.85 -1.92 -21.24
CA GLU A 357 6.17 -2.54 -21.24
C GLU A 357 6.43 -3.28 -22.56
N ARG A 358 5.47 -4.09 -23.04
CA ARG A 358 5.57 -4.76 -24.35
C ARG A 358 5.68 -3.79 -25.52
N MET A 359 5.01 -2.63 -25.45
CA MET A 359 5.04 -1.62 -26.50
C MET A 359 6.32 -0.78 -26.50
N THR A 360 6.87 -0.48 -25.32
CA THR A 360 8.01 0.42 -25.15
C THR A 360 9.35 -0.31 -25.05
N GLY A 361 9.33 -1.61 -24.72
CA GLY A 361 10.53 -2.41 -24.46
C GLY A 361 11.28 -2.02 -23.19
N MET A 362 10.69 -1.17 -22.34
CA MET A 362 11.26 -0.73 -21.06
C MET A 362 10.52 -1.41 -19.92
N SER A 363 11.25 -1.95 -18.94
CA SER A 363 10.65 -2.35 -17.66
C SER A 363 10.23 -1.09 -16.91
N LEU A 364 8.93 -0.92 -16.73
CA LEU A 364 8.34 0.18 -15.99
C LEU A 364 8.33 -0.14 -14.49
N TRP A 365 8.29 -1.43 -14.14
CA TRP A 365 8.34 -1.90 -12.76
C TRP A 365 9.57 -2.77 -12.45
N ASP A 366 10.56 -2.18 -11.77
CA ASP A 366 11.71 -2.91 -11.24
C ASP A 366 11.55 -3.16 -9.73
N GLY A 367 11.41 -4.43 -9.36
CA GLY A 367 11.28 -4.88 -7.97
C GLY A 367 12.53 -4.65 -7.12
N GLU A 368 13.71 -4.50 -7.72
CA GLU A 368 14.96 -4.19 -7.00
C GLU A 368 14.93 -2.78 -6.39
N VAL A 369 14.33 -1.82 -7.11
CA VAL A 369 14.24 -0.42 -6.65
C VAL A 369 13.00 -0.20 -5.78
N ARG A 370 11.93 -0.97 -5.99
CA ARG A 370 10.60 -0.69 -5.42
C ARG A 370 10.10 -1.71 -4.40
N PHE A 371 10.94 -2.68 -4.02
CA PHE A 371 10.73 -3.68 -2.97
C PHE A 371 9.61 -4.71 -3.21
N LEU A 372 8.70 -4.47 -4.17
CA LEU A 372 7.58 -5.34 -4.53
C LEU A 372 7.70 -5.88 -5.95
N SER A 373 7.26 -7.12 -6.15
CA SER A 373 7.34 -7.80 -7.46
C SER A 373 6.27 -7.34 -8.47
N GLU A 374 5.12 -6.88 -8.01
CA GLU A 374 4.00 -6.41 -8.84
C GLU A 374 3.51 -5.03 -8.34
N VAL A 375 2.68 -4.33 -9.14
CA VAL A 375 2.02 -3.10 -8.68
C VAL A 375 0.73 -3.45 -7.97
N PRO A 376 0.67 -3.36 -6.63
CA PRO A 376 -0.54 -3.66 -5.92
C PRO A 376 -1.55 -2.52 -6.09
N ALA A 377 -2.79 -2.85 -6.43
CA ALA A 377 -3.90 -1.92 -6.41
C ALA A 377 -5.12 -2.58 -5.76
N ILE A 378 -5.55 -2.01 -4.64
CA ILE A 378 -6.68 -2.51 -3.86
C ILE A 378 -7.76 -1.44 -3.83
N VAL A 379 -8.89 -1.77 -4.44
CA VAL A 379 -10.04 -0.87 -4.53
C VAL A 379 -10.87 -1.02 -3.26
N GLU A 380 -10.80 -0.02 -2.39
CA GLU A 380 -11.67 0.06 -1.21
C GLU A 380 -12.98 0.79 -1.54
N ALA A 381 -14.11 0.09 -1.42
CA ALA A 381 -15.42 0.65 -1.71
C ALA A 381 -15.73 1.91 -0.88
N ASN A 382 -15.26 1.96 0.37
CA ASN A 382 -15.45 3.13 1.24
C ASN A 382 -14.76 4.38 0.68
N GLU A 383 -13.53 4.25 0.20
CA GLU A 383 -12.78 5.37 -0.36
C GLU A 383 -13.37 5.84 -1.69
N VAL A 384 -13.78 4.89 -2.55
CA VAL A 384 -14.49 5.21 -3.79
C VAL A 384 -15.77 6.00 -3.49
N MET A 385 -16.55 5.57 -2.48
CA MET A 385 -17.74 6.32 -2.05
C MET A 385 -17.39 7.72 -1.57
N VAL A 386 -16.34 7.88 -0.75
CA VAL A 386 -15.88 9.19 -0.28
C VAL A 386 -15.50 10.09 -1.46
N VAL A 387 -14.74 9.58 -2.45
CA VAL A 387 -14.37 10.34 -3.65
C VAL A 387 -15.61 10.75 -4.45
N VAL A 388 -16.58 9.85 -4.62
CA VAL A 388 -17.84 10.15 -5.31
C VAL A 388 -18.63 11.25 -4.57
N PHE A 389 -18.79 11.15 -3.25
CA PHE A 389 -19.53 12.14 -2.47
C PHE A 389 -18.82 13.50 -2.43
N VAL A 390 -17.50 13.51 -2.25
CA VAL A 390 -16.71 14.75 -2.27
C VAL A 390 -16.75 15.37 -3.67
N GLY A 391 -16.57 14.58 -4.73
CA GLY A 391 -16.64 15.03 -6.11
C GLY A 391 -18.00 15.64 -6.46
N LEU A 392 -19.09 14.97 -6.10
CA LEU A 392 -20.46 15.48 -6.28
C LEU A 392 -20.68 16.75 -5.46
N GLY A 393 -20.34 16.72 -4.17
CA GLY A 393 -20.51 17.88 -3.27
C GLY A 393 -19.78 19.11 -3.79
N LEU A 394 -18.53 18.95 -4.22
CA LEU A 394 -17.74 20.03 -4.80
C LEU A 394 -18.28 20.49 -6.16
N SER A 395 -18.77 19.59 -7.02
CA SER A 395 -19.38 19.97 -8.29
C SER A 395 -20.64 20.83 -8.08
N PHE A 396 -21.45 20.50 -7.07
CA PHE A 396 -22.64 21.25 -6.73
C PHE A 396 -22.27 22.62 -6.14
N LEU A 397 -21.30 22.67 -5.23
CA LEU A 397 -20.81 23.93 -4.65
C LEU A 397 -20.18 24.84 -5.70
N ALA A 398 -19.33 24.30 -6.59
CA ALA A 398 -18.69 25.02 -7.67
C ALA A 398 -19.72 25.62 -8.66
N THR A 399 -20.86 24.97 -8.82
CA THR A 399 -21.95 25.40 -9.71
C THR A 399 -22.76 26.57 -9.14
N LEU A 400 -22.80 26.75 -7.81
CA LEU A 400 -23.63 27.79 -7.18
C LEU A 400 -23.20 29.22 -7.55
N LEU A 401 -21.90 29.49 -7.56
CA LEU A 401 -21.37 30.84 -7.83
C LEU A 401 -21.68 31.31 -9.26
N PRO A 402 -21.42 30.51 -10.32
CA PRO A 402 -21.83 30.84 -11.69
C PRO A 402 -23.35 30.96 -11.86
N ALA A 403 -24.14 30.04 -11.26
CA ALA A 403 -25.59 30.08 -11.34
C ALA A 403 -26.18 31.36 -10.72
N TRP A 404 -25.61 31.81 -9.60
CA TRP A 404 -25.99 33.06 -8.96
C TRP A 404 -25.63 34.28 -9.82
N ARG A 405 -24.48 34.27 -10.49
CA ARG A 405 -24.11 35.32 -11.46
C ARG A 405 -25.08 35.36 -12.65
N ALA A 406 -25.48 34.21 -13.19
CA ALA A 406 -26.45 34.13 -14.29
C ALA A 406 -27.80 34.76 -13.93
N ALA A 407 -28.25 34.57 -12.69
CA ALA A 407 -29.51 35.12 -12.19
C ALA A 407 -29.53 36.66 -12.09
N LYS A 408 -28.34 37.30 -12.06
CA LYS A 408 -28.16 38.75 -11.94
C LYS A 408 -27.97 39.47 -13.28
N VAL A 409 -28.08 38.76 -14.41
CA VAL A 409 -28.00 39.38 -15.74
C VAL A 409 -29.16 40.37 -15.94
N ASP A 410 -28.85 41.62 -16.29
CA ASP A 410 -29.82 42.65 -16.63
C ASP A 410 -30.34 42.44 -18.07
N PRO A 411 -31.65 42.17 -18.28
CA PRO A 411 -32.22 41.96 -19.60
C PRO A 411 -32.08 43.19 -20.52
N VAL A 412 -32.10 44.40 -19.96
CA VAL A 412 -32.03 45.64 -20.75
C VAL A 412 -30.62 45.86 -21.29
N GLN A 413 -29.59 45.63 -20.46
CA GLN A 413 -28.20 45.80 -20.89
C GLN A 413 -27.77 44.72 -21.90
N SER A 414 -28.24 43.49 -21.71
CA SER A 414 -27.88 42.35 -22.56
C SER A 414 -28.56 42.35 -23.93
N LEU A 415 -29.65 43.11 -24.11
CA LEU A 415 -30.33 43.30 -25.39
C LEU A 415 -29.97 44.63 -26.10
N ARG A 416 -29.28 45.56 -25.41
CA ARG A 416 -28.97 46.91 -25.93
C ARG A 416 -27.59 47.02 -26.59
N TYR A 417 -26.64 46.14 -26.25
CA TYR A 417 -25.32 46.09 -26.90
C TYR A 417 -25.31 45.05 -28.01
N GLU A 418 -26.11 45.33 -29.05
CA GLU A 418 -25.95 44.94 -30.46
C GLU A 418 -26.86 45.80 -31.32
#